data_AF-A0AAV2U580-F1
#
_entry.id   AF-A0AAV2U580-F1
#
_cell.length_a   1.000
_cell.length_b   1.000
_cell.length_c   1.000
_cell.angle_alpha   90.00
_cell.angle_beta   90.00
_cell.angle_gamma   90.00
#
_symmetry.space_group_name_H-M   'P 1'
#
loop_
_entity.id
_entity.type
_entity.pdbx_description
1 polymer ?
#
loop_
_entity_poly.entity_id
_entity_poly.type
_entity_poly.pdbx_seq_one_letter_code
_entity_poly.pdbx_strand_id
1 'polypeptide(L)'
;MGILDSMTQQSQPQTTEQSAVENPQGSQQQGSMAQMYQMLMQNSINAIANVAQQRIQEKGPEEGIADLVAKAMISNLQTAQQNGKTIPPQVMMQVAKDLAMQLLQQVGVPEEQIDDVLIDILMNALEQFGEATHGALPQEEEQQYVDMINKVSEMESQRRAQVQNGQSKPMQQGA
;
A
#
# COMPACT_ATOMS: atom_id res chain seq x y z
N MET A 1 46.22 47.12 43.37
CA MET A 1 45.10 46.69 44.24
C MET A 1 43.89 47.47 43.78
N GLY A 2 42.88 46.80 43.20
CA GLY A 2 41.64 47.40 42.67
C GLY A 2 41.86 48.26 41.41
N ILE A 3 40.93 48.44 40.49
CA ILE A 3 39.48 48.28 40.57
C ILE A 3 38.93 48.35 39.13
N LEU A 4 38.06 47.39 38.82
CA LEU A 4 36.94 47.41 37.86
C LEU A 4 37.22 47.67 36.38
N ASP A 5 37.43 46.55 35.70
CA ASP A 5 36.89 46.22 34.38
C ASP A 5 35.35 46.35 34.42
N SER A 6 34.80 47.31 33.67
CA SER A 6 33.35 47.49 33.48
C SER A 6 33.12 48.11 32.11
N MET A 7 33.52 47.41 31.06
CA MET A 7 32.99 47.65 29.72
C MET A 7 31.70 46.85 29.59
N THR A 8 30.58 47.57 29.67
CA THR A 8 29.27 47.13 29.19
C THR A 8 29.36 46.81 27.71
N GLN A 9 29.66 45.56 27.37
CA GLN A 9 29.47 45.03 26.04
C GLN A 9 28.18 44.21 26.05
N GLN A 10 27.13 44.89 25.60
CA GLN A 10 25.79 44.43 25.34
C GLN A 10 25.83 43.15 24.50
N SER A 11 25.79 41.98 25.16
CA SER A 11 25.60 40.69 24.52
C SER A 11 24.17 40.62 24.00
N GLN A 12 24.03 40.69 22.67
CA GLN A 12 22.85 40.15 21.99
C GLN A 12 22.65 38.70 22.43
N PRO A 13 21.44 38.27 22.81
CA PRO A 13 21.11 36.86 22.71
C PRO A 13 21.08 36.53 21.21
N GLN A 14 22.19 36.01 20.68
CA GLN A 14 22.12 35.15 19.51
C GLN A 14 21.24 33.99 19.94
N THR A 15 20.00 34.01 19.45
CA THR A 15 19.17 32.82 19.41
C THR A 15 19.97 31.79 18.64
N THR A 16 20.59 30.88 19.39
CA THR A 16 21.02 29.58 18.91
C THR A 16 19.76 28.83 18.52
N GLU A 17 19.15 29.20 17.39
CA GLU A 17 18.30 28.27 16.66
C GLU A 17 19.25 27.21 16.13
N GLN A 18 19.31 26.13 16.90
CA GLN A 18 19.59 24.80 16.42
C GLN A 18 18.78 24.59 15.13
N SER A 19 19.36 24.95 13.98
CA SER A 19 19.06 24.23 12.76
C SER A 19 19.54 22.82 13.04
N ALA A 20 18.61 22.00 13.51
CA ALA A 20 18.76 20.57 13.58
C ALA A 20 19.45 20.14 12.29
N VAL A 21 20.56 19.42 12.44
CA VAL A 21 21.04 18.54 11.38
C VAL A 21 19.91 17.53 11.18
N GLU A 22 18.93 17.89 10.36
CA GLU A 22 18.02 16.94 9.74
C GLU A 22 18.91 15.99 8.97
N ASN A 23 19.07 14.80 9.54
CA ASN A 23 19.85 13.73 8.99
C ASN A 23 19.28 13.43 7.57
N PRO A 24 19.97 13.76 6.46
CA PRO A 24 19.38 13.71 5.11
C PRO A 24 19.01 12.29 4.64
N GLN A 25 19.46 11.27 5.38
CA GLN A 25 19.27 9.86 5.05
C GLN A 25 17.82 9.38 5.23
N GLY A 26 17.04 9.96 6.15
CA GLY A 26 15.64 9.57 6.35
C GLY A 26 14.71 10.08 5.24
N SER A 27 14.92 11.33 4.80
CA SER A 27 14.16 11.96 3.72
C SER A 27 14.43 11.35 2.34
N GLN A 28 15.66 10.88 2.10
CA GLN A 28 16.04 10.25 0.82
C GLN A 28 15.39 8.88 0.63
N GLN A 29 15.30 8.08 1.69
CA GLN A 29 14.69 6.75 1.61
C GLN A 29 13.16 6.85 1.44
N GLN A 30 12.51 7.78 2.14
CA GLN A 30 11.07 8.03 1.99
C GLN A 30 10.74 8.61 0.59
N GLY A 31 11.56 9.52 0.07
CA GLY A 31 11.42 10.05 -1.29
C GLY A 31 11.56 8.97 -2.38
N SER A 32 12.46 8.01 -2.17
CA SER A 32 12.69 6.90 -3.11
C SER A 32 11.49 5.95 -3.21
N MET A 33 10.83 5.64 -2.08
CA MET A 33 9.61 4.83 -2.09
C MET A 33 8.44 5.56 -2.74
N ALA A 34 8.28 6.87 -2.48
CA ALA A 34 7.23 7.67 -3.12
C ALA A 34 7.38 7.74 -4.64
N GLN A 35 8.62 7.84 -5.14
CA GLN A 35 8.90 7.79 -6.58
C GLN A 35 8.58 6.42 -7.17
N MET A 36 8.94 5.33 -6.47
CA MET A 36 8.58 3.98 -6.89
C MET A 36 7.06 3.82 -6.94
N TYR A 37 6.33 4.23 -5.91
CA TYR A 37 4.87 4.22 -5.89
C TYR A 37 4.27 4.90 -7.14
N GLN A 38 4.70 6.12 -7.46
CA GLN A 38 4.20 6.85 -8.64
C GLN A 38 4.50 6.12 -9.96
N MET A 39 5.72 5.59 -10.09
CA MET A 39 6.11 4.81 -11.28
C MET A 39 5.26 3.56 -11.43
N LEU A 40 5.06 2.81 -10.35
CA LEU A 40 4.26 1.60 -10.34
C LEU A 40 2.79 1.90 -10.63
N MET A 41 2.22 2.97 -10.06
CA MET A 41 0.85 3.39 -10.35
C MET A 41 0.67 3.74 -11.82
N GLN A 42 1.61 4.49 -12.41
CA GLN A 42 1.55 4.85 -13.83
C GLN A 42 1.63 3.61 -14.74
N ASN A 43 2.49 2.64 -14.40
CA ASN A 43 2.61 1.38 -15.13
C ASN A 43 1.33 0.55 -14.97
N SER A 44 0.78 0.44 -13.76
CA SER A 44 -0.50 -0.22 -13.48
C SER A 44 -1.60 0.26 -14.42
N ILE A 45 -1.81 1.59 -14.50
CA ILE A 45 -2.83 2.19 -15.37
C ILE A 45 -2.59 1.80 -16.83
N ASN A 46 -1.35 1.88 -17.31
CA ASN A 46 -1.00 1.53 -18.69
C ASN A 46 -1.22 0.04 -18.99
N ALA A 47 -0.92 -0.85 -18.04
CA ALA A 47 -1.07 -2.29 -18.19
C ALA A 47 -2.54 -2.74 -18.31
N ILE A 48 -3.45 -1.96 -17.74
CA ILE A 48 -4.88 -2.28 -17.68
C ILE A 48 -5.76 -1.45 -18.61
N ALA A 49 -5.27 -0.32 -19.15
CA ALA A 49 -6.06 0.66 -19.90
C ALA A 49 -6.93 0.04 -21.00
N ASN A 50 -6.40 -0.95 -21.73
CA ASN A 50 -7.09 -1.57 -22.87
C ASN A 50 -7.95 -2.79 -22.50
N VAL A 51 -7.85 -3.28 -21.25
CA VAL A 51 -8.55 -4.50 -20.81
C VAL A 51 -9.54 -4.24 -19.68
N ALA A 52 -9.46 -3.10 -19.00
CA ALA A 52 -10.24 -2.81 -17.80
C ALA A 52 -11.75 -2.93 -18.03
N GLN A 53 -12.28 -2.23 -19.02
CA GLN A 53 -13.71 -2.27 -19.32
C GLN A 53 -14.18 -3.68 -19.73
N GLN A 54 -13.38 -4.39 -20.52
CA GLN A 54 -13.72 -5.74 -20.97
C GLN A 54 -13.76 -6.72 -19.79
N ARG A 55 -12.74 -6.71 -18.93
CA ARG A 55 -12.68 -7.61 -17.76
C ARG A 55 -13.83 -7.39 -16.80
N ILE A 56 -14.17 -6.14 -16.54
CA ILE A 56 -15.30 -5.78 -15.67
C ILE A 56 -16.63 -6.24 -16.27
N GLN A 57 -16.80 -6.15 -17.61
CA GLN A 57 -17.99 -6.65 -18.29
C GLN A 57 -18.09 -8.19 -18.28
N GLU A 58 -16.95 -8.89 -18.42
CA GLU A 58 -16.90 -10.35 -18.51
C GLU A 58 -17.07 -11.04 -17.15
N LYS A 59 -16.40 -10.51 -16.11
CA LYS A 59 -16.29 -11.15 -14.79
C LYS A 59 -17.12 -10.47 -13.70
N GLY A 60 -17.71 -9.31 -14.00
CA GLY A 60 -18.34 -8.44 -13.00
C GLY A 60 -17.33 -7.54 -12.29
N PRO A 61 -17.81 -6.60 -11.46
CA PRO A 61 -16.98 -5.56 -10.85
C PRO A 61 -15.94 -6.14 -9.88
N GLU A 62 -16.31 -7.08 -9.02
CA GLU A 62 -15.40 -7.60 -7.99
C GLU A 62 -14.27 -8.44 -8.59
N GLU A 63 -14.63 -9.50 -9.32
CA GLU A 63 -13.65 -10.42 -9.92
C GLU A 63 -12.89 -9.75 -11.08
N GLY A 64 -13.55 -8.90 -11.86
CA GLY A 64 -12.93 -8.12 -12.92
C GLY A 64 -11.88 -7.14 -12.39
N ILE A 65 -12.17 -6.43 -11.29
CA ILE A 65 -11.20 -5.53 -10.67
C ILE A 65 -10.05 -6.31 -10.05
N ALA A 66 -10.31 -7.45 -9.40
CA ALA A 66 -9.25 -8.31 -8.86
C ALA A 66 -8.28 -8.79 -9.95
N ASP A 67 -8.78 -9.24 -11.10
CA ASP A 67 -7.97 -9.64 -12.27
C ASP A 67 -7.09 -8.48 -12.77
N LEU A 68 -7.67 -7.27 -12.84
CA LEU A 68 -6.94 -6.07 -13.29
C LEU A 68 -5.83 -5.68 -12.31
N VAL A 69 -6.10 -5.74 -11.00
CA VAL A 69 -5.12 -5.45 -9.96
C VAL A 69 -3.99 -6.48 -10.00
N ALA A 70 -4.29 -7.77 -10.09
CA ALA A 70 -3.27 -8.82 -10.22
C ALA A 70 -2.41 -8.59 -11.48
N LYS A 71 -3.03 -8.32 -12.62
CA LYS A 71 -2.33 -8.03 -13.88
C LYS A 71 -1.41 -6.82 -13.77
N ALA A 72 -1.85 -5.77 -13.09
CA ALA A 72 -1.04 -4.58 -12.83
C ALA A 72 0.18 -4.91 -11.95
N MET A 73 -0.01 -5.68 -10.87
CA MET A 73 1.07 -6.11 -9.97
C MET A 73 2.12 -6.96 -10.71
N ILE A 74 1.67 -7.91 -11.54
CA ILE A 74 2.56 -8.75 -12.36
C ILE A 74 3.35 -7.89 -13.36
N SER A 75 2.67 -6.97 -14.06
CA SER A 75 3.31 -6.04 -15.01
C SER A 75 4.39 -5.19 -14.33
N ASN A 76 4.07 -4.68 -13.14
CA ASN A 76 4.99 -3.92 -12.30
C ASN A 76 6.23 -4.72 -11.91
N LEU A 77 6.03 -5.96 -11.45
CA LEU A 77 7.10 -6.86 -11.07
C LEU A 77 8.02 -7.18 -12.25
N GLN A 78 7.45 -7.58 -13.39
CA GLN A 78 8.20 -7.85 -14.62
C GLN A 78 9.00 -6.62 -15.07
N THR A 79 8.40 -5.44 -14.98
CA THR A 79 9.08 -4.19 -15.34
C THR A 79 10.23 -3.88 -14.38
N ALA A 80 10.04 -4.05 -13.07
CA ALA A 80 11.11 -3.82 -12.10
C ALA A 80 12.27 -4.80 -12.29
N GLN A 81 11.97 -6.09 -12.50
CA GLN A 81 12.98 -7.12 -12.77
C GLN A 81 13.78 -6.81 -14.04
N GLN A 82 13.12 -6.37 -15.13
CA GLN A 82 13.80 -5.93 -16.36
C GLN A 82 14.76 -4.76 -16.13
N ASN A 83 14.46 -3.90 -15.15
CA ASN A 83 15.29 -2.77 -14.76
C ASN A 83 16.29 -3.10 -13.64
N GLY A 84 16.41 -4.37 -13.22
CA GLY A 84 17.27 -4.79 -12.12
C GLY A 84 16.87 -4.23 -10.76
N LYS A 85 15.58 -3.90 -10.57
CA LYS A 85 15.02 -3.36 -9.33
C LYS A 85 14.13 -4.40 -8.66
N THR A 86 14.12 -4.40 -7.34
CA THR A 86 13.11 -5.12 -6.54
C THR A 86 12.01 -4.14 -6.13
N ILE A 87 10.79 -4.65 -5.96
CA ILE A 87 9.68 -3.86 -5.42
C ILE A 87 9.42 -4.31 -3.99
N PRO A 88 9.46 -3.42 -2.99
CA PRO A 88 9.04 -3.78 -1.64
C PRO A 88 7.55 -4.16 -1.63
N PRO A 89 7.14 -5.26 -0.97
CA PRO A 89 5.75 -5.70 -0.95
C PRO A 89 4.78 -4.61 -0.44
N GLN A 90 5.23 -3.78 0.50
CA GLN A 90 4.46 -2.64 1.04
C GLN A 90 4.08 -1.62 -0.05
N VAL A 91 5.02 -1.30 -0.95
CA VAL A 91 4.77 -0.34 -2.05
C VAL A 91 3.85 -0.99 -3.08
N MET A 92 4.09 -2.26 -3.41
CA MET A 92 3.22 -3.01 -4.33
C MET A 92 1.77 -3.06 -3.81
N MET A 93 1.59 -3.37 -2.52
CA MET A 93 0.28 -3.47 -1.89
C MET A 93 -0.43 -2.12 -1.81
N GLN A 94 0.30 -1.04 -1.57
CA GLN A 94 -0.27 0.30 -1.60
C GLN A 94 -0.79 0.66 -3.00
N VAL A 95 -0.01 0.39 -4.05
CA VAL A 95 -0.43 0.58 -5.44
C VAL A 95 -1.65 -0.29 -5.78
N ALA A 96 -1.64 -1.55 -5.35
CA ALA A 96 -2.76 -2.47 -5.56
C ALA A 96 -4.05 -1.95 -4.92
N LYS A 97 -3.97 -1.47 -3.68
CA LYS A 97 -5.08 -0.86 -2.95
C LYS A 97 -5.62 0.38 -3.64
N ASP A 98 -4.75 1.33 -3.97
CA ASP A 98 -5.16 2.60 -4.57
C ASP A 98 -5.75 2.39 -5.97
N LEU A 99 -5.20 1.43 -6.72
CA LEU A 99 -5.75 1.01 -8.01
C LEU A 99 -7.14 0.36 -7.86
N ALA A 100 -7.30 -0.56 -6.91
CA ALA A 100 -8.59 -1.21 -6.64
C ALA A 100 -9.67 -0.18 -6.26
N MET A 101 -9.33 0.76 -5.38
CA MET A 101 -10.22 1.87 -4.99
C MET A 101 -10.61 2.73 -6.20
N GLN A 102 -9.64 3.10 -7.04
CA GLN A 102 -9.90 3.90 -8.24
C GLN A 102 -10.83 3.17 -9.22
N LEU A 103 -10.63 1.86 -9.40
CA LEU A 103 -11.48 1.04 -10.28
C LEU A 103 -12.90 0.86 -9.70
N LEU A 104 -13.03 0.64 -8.39
CA LEU A 104 -14.32 0.56 -7.69
C LEU A 104 -15.13 1.86 -7.85
N GLN A 105 -14.47 3.01 -7.68
CA GLN A 105 -15.08 4.32 -7.91
C GLN A 105 -15.48 4.50 -9.39
N GLN A 106 -14.65 4.04 -10.33
CA GLN A 106 -14.93 4.14 -11.76
C GLN A 106 -16.17 3.33 -12.19
N VAL A 107 -16.43 2.18 -11.55
CA VAL A 107 -17.63 1.37 -11.82
C VAL A 107 -18.85 1.81 -10.99
N GLY A 108 -18.68 2.78 -10.09
CA GLY A 108 -19.76 3.39 -9.32
C GLY A 108 -20.12 2.65 -8.02
N VAL A 109 -19.19 1.89 -7.43
CA VAL A 109 -19.43 1.32 -6.09
C VAL A 109 -19.53 2.44 -5.05
N PRO A 110 -20.57 2.47 -4.21
CA PRO A 110 -20.71 3.47 -3.14
C PRO A 110 -19.55 3.41 -2.15
N GLU A 111 -19.06 4.56 -1.68
CA GLU A 111 -17.91 4.63 -0.76
C GLU A 111 -18.10 3.79 0.51
N GLU A 112 -19.32 3.74 1.03
CA GLU A 112 -19.71 2.93 2.19
C GLU A 112 -19.59 1.41 1.97
N GLN A 113 -19.51 0.95 0.72
CA GLN A 113 -19.34 -0.45 0.34
C GLN A 113 -17.93 -0.75 -0.17
N ILE A 114 -17.13 0.29 -0.47
CA ILE A 114 -15.76 0.11 -0.99
C ILE A 114 -14.93 -0.70 0.00
N ASP A 115 -14.95 -0.36 1.29
CA ASP A 115 -14.11 -1.04 2.29
C ASP A 115 -14.43 -2.53 2.42
N ASP A 116 -15.71 -2.90 2.25
CA ASP A 116 -16.13 -4.30 2.34
C ASP A 116 -15.69 -5.12 1.14
N VAL A 117 -15.84 -4.57 -0.07
CA VAL A 117 -15.52 -5.25 -1.33
C VAL A 117 -14.00 -5.20 -1.62
N LEU A 118 -13.31 -4.15 -1.18
CA LEU A 118 -11.89 -3.93 -1.42
C LEU A 118 -11.03 -5.07 -0.86
N ILE A 119 -11.38 -5.61 0.31
CA ILE A 119 -10.62 -6.69 0.93
C ILE A 119 -10.71 -7.97 0.10
N ASP A 120 -11.91 -8.32 -0.38
CA ASP A 120 -12.11 -9.51 -1.21
C ASP A 120 -11.40 -9.36 -2.56
N ILE A 121 -11.43 -8.16 -3.16
CA ILE A 121 -10.68 -7.84 -4.38
C ILE A 121 -9.18 -8.02 -4.16
N LEU A 122 -8.64 -7.46 -3.07
CA LEU A 122 -7.21 -7.52 -2.79
C LEU A 122 -6.76 -8.95 -2.51
N MET A 123 -7.57 -9.77 -1.86
CA MET A 123 -7.27 -11.20 -1.66
C MET A 123 -7.18 -11.95 -2.97
N ASN A 124 -8.21 -11.83 -3.80
CA ASN A 124 -8.25 -12.50 -5.09
C ASN A 124 -7.10 -12.03 -6.00
N ALA A 125 -6.72 -10.76 -5.91
CA ALA A 125 -5.60 -10.22 -6.66
C ALA A 125 -4.25 -10.75 -6.15
N LEU A 126 -4.07 -10.85 -4.83
CA LEU A 126 -2.86 -11.37 -4.20
C LEU A 126 -2.67 -12.87 -4.46
N GLU A 127 -3.76 -13.65 -4.46
CA GLU A 127 -3.74 -15.07 -4.84
C GLU A 127 -3.26 -15.23 -6.28
N GLN A 128 -3.90 -14.55 -7.23
CA GLN A 128 -3.51 -14.58 -8.65
C GLN A 128 -2.08 -14.08 -8.87
N PHE A 129 -1.65 -13.04 -8.13
CA PHE A 129 -0.29 -12.55 -8.17
C PHE A 129 0.71 -13.60 -7.65
N GLY A 130 0.41 -14.23 -6.50
CA GLY A 130 1.25 -15.26 -5.91
C GLY A 130 1.43 -16.46 -6.83
N GLU A 131 0.34 -16.94 -7.43
CA GLU A 131 0.38 -18.04 -8.40
C GLU A 131 1.20 -17.68 -9.65
N ALA A 132 1.01 -16.48 -10.19
CA ALA A 132 1.68 -16.05 -11.42
C ALA A 132 3.18 -15.74 -11.22
N THR A 133 3.61 -15.49 -9.98
CA THR A 133 4.99 -15.08 -9.66
C THR A 133 5.77 -16.16 -8.92
N HIS A 134 5.13 -17.28 -8.57
CA HIS A 134 5.76 -18.40 -7.90
C HIS A 134 6.95 -18.95 -8.71
N GLY A 135 8.12 -19.02 -8.07
CA GLY A 135 9.37 -19.46 -8.70
C GLY A 135 9.94 -18.52 -9.78
N ALA A 136 9.30 -17.37 -10.05
CA ALA A 136 9.81 -16.33 -10.96
C ALA A 136 10.67 -15.29 -10.24
N LEU A 137 10.60 -15.25 -8.91
CA LEU A 137 11.35 -14.34 -8.05
C LEU A 137 12.57 -15.05 -7.41
N PRO A 138 13.64 -14.32 -7.08
CA PRO A 138 14.64 -14.81 -6.14
C PRO A 138 13.98 -15.20 -4.81
N GLN A 139 14.45 -16.28 -4.17
CA GLN A 139 13.83 -16.79 -2.93
C GLN A 139 13.63 -15.74 -1.84
N GLU A 140 14.58 -14.83 -1.65
CA GLU A 140 14.48 -13.79 -0.63
C GLU A 140 13.34 -12.81 -0.93
N GLU A 141 13.16 -12.43 -2.20
CA GLU A 141 12.06 -11.56 -2.63
C GLU A 141 10.73 -12.30 -2.57
N GLU A 142 10.69 -13.54 -3.06
CA GLU A 142 9.50 -14.40 -3.01
C GLU A 142 9.00 -14.56 -1.56
N GLN A 143 9.91 -14.83 -0.61
CA GLN A 143 9.54 -14.98 0.79
C GLN A 143 8.91 -13.70 1.37
N GLN A 144 9.42 -12.51 1.01
CA GLN A 144 8.83 -11.24 1.47
C GLN A 144 7.40 -11.05 0.95
N TYR A 145 7.11 -11.47 -0.28
CA TYR A 145 5.76 -11.44 -0.83
C TYR A 145 4.86 -12.50 -0.19
N VAL A 146 5.35 -13.73 -0.01
CA VAL A 146 4.61 -14.82 0.66
C VAL A 146 4.24 -14.42 2.10
N ASP A 147 5.19 -13.88 2.87
CA ASP A 147 4.96 -13.42 4.24
C ASP A 147 3.88 -12.32 4.30
N MET A 148 3.91 -11.39 3.34
CA MET A 148 2.89 -10.35 3.23
C MET A 148 1.51 -10.94 2.92
N ILE A 149 1.42 -11.85 1.94
CA ILE A 149 0.16 -12.50 1.54
C ILE A 149 -0.44 -13.27 2.72
N ASN A 150 0.39 -14.05 3.43
CA ASN A 150 -0.03 -14.79 4.62
C ASN A 150 -0.55 -13.85 5.71
N LYS A 151 0.16 -12.74 5.98
CA LYS A 151 -0.26 -11.76 6.97
C LYS A 151 -1.60 -11.11 6.61
N VAL A 152 -1.82 -10.78 5.34
CA VAL A 152 -3.09 -10.23 4.86
C VAL A 152 -4.20 -11.25 5.06
N SER A 153 -3.98 -12.52 4.68
CA SER A 153 -4.93 -13.64 4.84
C SER A 153 -5.33 -13.88 6.30
N GLU A 154 -4.36 -13.82 7.23
CA GLU A 154 -4.62 -13.95 8.66
C GLU A 154 -5.49 -12.81 9.22
N MET A 155 -5.23 -11.56 8.81
CA MET A 155 -6.02 -10.40 9.24
C MET A 155 -7.47 -10.50 8.78
N GLU A 156 -7.68 -11.00 7.57
CA GLU A 156 -9.02 -11.20 6.98
C GLU A 156 -9.78 -12.32 7.67
N SER A 157 -9.11 -13.44 7.92
CA SER A 157 -9.67 -14.56 8.70
C SER A 157 -10.14 -14.08 10.08
N GLN A 158 -9.36 -13.20 10.73
CA GLN A 158 -9.74 -12.57 12.00
C GLN A 158 -10.91 -11.60 11.86
N ARG A 159 -10.99 -10.83 10.76
CA ARG A 159 -12.14 -9.95 10.46
C ARG A 159 -13.41 -10.78 10.31
N ARG A 160 -13.39 -11.83 9.49
CA ARG A 160 -14.52 -12.75 9.28
C ARG A 160 -14.97 -13.41 10.58
N ALA A 161 -14.02 -13.88 11.40
CA ALA A 161 -14.32 -14.48 12.68
C ALA A 161 -15.00 -13.50 13.66
N GLN A 162 -14.64 -12.22 13.64
CA GLN A 162 -15.29 -11.19 14.46
C GLN A 162 -16.69 -10.83 13.96
N VAL A 163 -16.89 -10.70 12.64
CA VAL A 163 -18.21 -10.45 12.04
C VAL A 163 -19.17 -11.61 12.33
N GLN A 164 -18.67 -12.85 12.25
CA GLN A 164 -19.46 -14.05 12.51
C GLN A 164 -19.79 -14.23 14.01
N ASN A 165 -18.88 -13.85 14.92
CA ASN A 165 -19.16 -13.82 16.36
C ASN A 165 -19.98 -12.61 16.83
N GLY A 166 -20.13 -11.57 15.98
CA GLY A 166 -20.93 -10.38 16.27
C GLY A 166 -22.43 -10.51 16.01
N GLN A 167 -22.86 -11.55 15.27
CA GLN A 167 -24.27 -11.78 14.91
C GLN A 167 -25.06 -12.70 15.88
N SER A 168 -24.44 -13.25 16.92
CA SER A 168 -25.07 -14.17 17.87
C SER A 168 -25.37 -13.49 19.22
N LYS A 169 -26.23 -12.47 19.21
CA LYS A 169 -26.98 -12.05 20.40
C LYS A 169 -28.48 -12.09 20.08
N PRO A 170 -29.17 -13.24 20.27
CA PRO A 170 -30.63 -13.21 20.32
C PRO A 170 -31.01 -12.34 21.52
N MET A 171 -31.65 -11.19 21.26
CA MET A 171 -32.38 -10.46 22.30
C MET A 171 -33.52 -11.35 22.79
N GLN A 172 -33.21 -12.19 23.77
CA GLN A 172 -34.19 -12.84 24.63
C GLN A 172 -34.71 -11.75 25.58
N GLN A 173 -35.63 -10.91 25.07
CA GLN A 173 -36.48 -10.09 25.93
C GLN A 173 -37.47 -11.03 26.60
N GLY A 174 -37.41 -11.02 27.93
CA GLY A 174 -38.14 -11.92 28.81
C GLY A 174 -39.66 -11.79 28.71
N ALA A 175 -40.31 -12.90 29.05
CA ALA A 175 -41.66 -12.92 29.61
C ALA A 175 -41.54 -13.03 31.14
#